data_AF-A0A957T6L5-F1
#
_entry.id   AF-A0A957T6L5-F1
#
_cell.length_a   1.000
_cell.length_b   1.000
_cell.length_c   1.000
_cell.angle_alpha   90.00
_cell.angle_beta   90.00
_cell.angle_gamma   90.00
#
_symmetry.space_group_name_H-M   'P 1'
#
loop_
_entity.id
_entity.type
_entity.pdbx_description
1 polymer ?
#
loop_
_entity_poly.entity_id
_entity_poly.type
_entity_poly.pdbx_seq_one_letter_code
_entity_poly.pdbx_strand_id
1 'polypeptide(L)'
;EAVTRDLQTAASWGEKHNRPINLGEFGAYSKADTDSRVQWTRHVARTAEGLGMSWHYWEFGAGFGVYDPAGQEWRVELLDALLPK
;
A
#
# COMPACT_ATOMS: atom_id res chain seq x y z
N GLU A 1 -5.25 -10.86 8.31
CA GLU A 1 -4.37 -11.22 9.46
C GLU A 1 -2.89 -11.16 9.14
N ALA A 2 -2.39 -11.77 8.07
CA ALA A 2 -0.95 -11.79 7.75
C ALA A 2 -0.33 -10.38 7.64
N VAL A 3 -0.90 -9.50 6.79
CA VAL A 3 -0.46 -8.11 6.60
C VAL A 3 -0.30 -7.38 7.95
N THR A 4 -1.32 -7.43 8.81
CA THR A 4 -1.29 -6.78 10.11
C THR A 4 -0.16 -7.30 10.99
N ARG A 5 0.02 -8.62 11.06
CA ARG A 5 1.07 -9.26 11.87
C ARG A 5 2.47 -8.89 11.39
N ASP A 6 2.67 -8.90 10.08
CA ASP A 6 3.98 -8.62 9.47
C ASP A 6 4.38 -7.15 9.68
N LEU A 7 3.44 -6.22 9.45
CA LEU A 7 3.68 -4.80 9.71
C LEU A 7 3.86 -4.50 11.20
N GLN A 8 3.10 -5.15 12.09
CA GLN A 8 3.29 -5.02 13.54
C GLN A 8 4.68 -5.49 13.98
N THR A 9 5.19 -6.56 13.37
CA THR A 9 6.54 -7.05 13.66
C THR A 9 7.60 -6.01 13.32
N ALA A 10 7.48 -5.36 12.15
CA ALA A 10 8.37 -4.28 11.75
C ALA A 10 8.22 -3.02 12.64
N ALA A 11 6.98 -2.64 12.99
CA ALA A 11 6.71 -1.51 13.89
C ALA A 11 7.36 -1.73 15.26
N SER A 12 7.14 -2.91 15.85
CA SER A 12 7.69 -3.28 17.17
C SER A 12 9.23 -3.26 17.16
N TRP A 13 9.83 -3.70 16.05
CA TRP A 13 11.28 -3.58 15.88
C TRP A 13 11.73 -2.12 15.83
N GLY A 14 11.02 -1.25 15.09
CA GLY A 14 11.32 0.18 14.99
C GLY A 14 11.25 0.88 16.35
N GLU A 15 10.19 0.64 17.11
CA GLU A 15 10.00 1.17 18.46
C GLU A 15 11.15 0.76 19.39
N LYS A 16 11.48 -0.55 19.42
CA LYS A 16 12.55 -1.09 20.27
C LYS A 16 13.92 -0.45 19.98
N HIS A 17 14.19 -0.10 18.72
CA HIS A 17 15.49 0.44 18.30
C HIS A 17 15.49 1.96 18.09
N ASN A 18 14.38 2.63 18.42
CA ASN A 18 14.20 4.07 18.21
C ASN A 18 14.48 4.48 16.74
N ARG A 19 13.89 3.74 15.79
CA ARG A 19 14.02 3.98 14.34
C ARG A 19 12.64 4.05 13.68
N PRO A 20 12.33 5.11 12.92
CA PRO A 20 11.15 5.16 12.08
C PRO A 20 11.18 4.04 11.02
N ILE A 21 10.01 3.54 10.66
CA ILE A 21 9.85 2.52 9.62
C ILE A 21 9.18 3.14 8.39
N ASN A 22 9.77 2.86 7.23
CA ASN A 22 9.20 3.19 5.93
C ASN A 22 8.85 1.88 5.20
N LEU A 23 7.58 1.69 4.85
CA LEU A 23 7.14 0.64 3.93
C LEU A 23 7.46 1.09 2.51
N GLY A 24 8.69 0.79 2.06
CA GLY A 24 9.24 1.31 0.82
C GLY A 24 8.48 0.91 -0.44
N GLU A 25 7.85 -0.27 -0.46
CA GLU A 25 7.09 -0.76 -1.60
C GLU A 25 5.95 -1.67 -1.13
N PHE A 26 4.78 -1.49 -1.73
CA PHE A 26 3.68 -2.46 -1.67
C PHE A 26 2.76 -2.27 -2.87
N GLY A 27 2.23 -3.36 -3.41
CA GLY A 27 1.32 -3.33 -4.54
C GLY A 27 0.85 -4.73 -4.92
N ALA A 28 -0.27 -4.81 -5.64
CA ALA A 28 -0.79 -6.06 -6.19
C ALA A 28 -0.83 -5.97 -7.73
N TYR A 29 -0.21 -6.94 -8.39
CA TYR A 29 0.00 -6.95 -9.84
C TYR A 29 -1.32 -6.92 -10.61
N SER A 30 -1.36 -6.24 -11.76
CA SER A 30 -2.59 -6.01 -12.53
C SER A 30 -3.28 -7.27 -13.08
N LYS A 31 -2.59 -8.42 -13.08
CA LYS A 31 -3.20 -9.71 -13.43
C LYS A 31 -4.08 -10.32 -12.33
N ALA A 32 -4.02 -9.80 -11.10
CA ALA A 32 -4.91 -10.21 -10.03
C ALA A 32 -6.31 -9.58 -10.19
N ASP A 33 -7.31 -10.18 -9.53
CA ASP A 33 -8.67 -9.65 -9.45
C ASP A 33 -8.71 -8.20 -8.91
N THR A 34 -9.49 -7.33 -9.55
CA THR A 34 -9.47 -5.87 -9.29
C THR A 34 -9.97 -5.53 -7.90
N ASP A 35 -11.09 -6.14 -7.47
CA ASP A 35 -11.66 -5.89 -6.14
C ASP A 35 -10.69 -6.33 -5.05
N SER A 36 -10.06 -7.49 -5.25
CA SER A 36 -9.03 -8.00 -4.34
C SER A 36 -7.83 -7.06 -4.26
N ARG A 37 -7.38 -6.49 -5.37
CA ARG A 37 -6.28 -5.49 -5.39
C ARG A 37 -6.66 -4.26 -4.59
N VAL A 38 -7.85 -3.68 -4.83
CA VAL A 38 -8.34 -2.48 -4.13
C VAL A 38 -8.42 -2.73 -2.62
N GLN A 39 -9.02 -3.84 -2.21
CA GLN A 39 -9.19 -4.17 -0.79
C GLN A 39 -7.86 -4.45 -0.10
N TRP A 40 -6.95 -5.16 -0.76
CA TRP A 40 -5.62 -5.43 -0.24
C TRP A 40 -4.80 -4.14 -0.12
N THR A 41 -4.78 -3.29 -1.16
CA THR A 41 -4.06 -2.01 -1.15
C THR A 41 -4.58 -1.11 -0.02
N ARG A 42 -5.89 -1.00 0.14
CA ARG A 42 -6.51 -0.25 1.24
C ARG A 42 -6.07 -0.81 2.59
N HIS A 43 -6.17 -2.13 2.77
CA HIS A 43 -5.80 -2.76 4.03
C HIS A 43 -4.35 -2.51 4.40
N VAL A 44 -3.40 -2.62 3.45
CA VAL A 44 -1.97 -2.35 3.69
C VAL A 44 -1.75 -0.88 4.05
N ALA A 45 -2.27 0.05 3.25
CA ALA A 45 -2.06 1.50 3.47
C ALA A 45 -2.63 1.94 4.84
N ARG A 46 -3.87 1.55 5.16
CA ARG A 46 -4.50 1.87 6.45
C ARG A 46 -3.76 1.24 7.63
N THR A 47 -3.25 0.01 7.46
CA THR A 47 -2.49 -0.67 8.52
C THR A 47 -1.13 -0.01 8.75
N ALA A 48 -0.41 0.34 7.69
CA ALA A 48 0.88 1.03 7.79
C ALA A 48 0.72 2.38 8.51
N GLU A 49 -0.32 3.15 8.16
CA GLU A 49 -0.61 4.43 8.81
C GLU A 49 -1.02 4.27 10.28
N GLY A 50 -1.85 3.26 10.60
CA GLY A 50 -2.22 2.95 11.99
C GLY A 50 -1.03 2.55 12.86
N LEU A 51 0.08 2.12 12.26
CA LEU A 51 1.35 1.80 12.92
C LEU A 51 2.39 2.94 12.82
N GLY A 52 1.99 4.12 12.33
CA GLY A 52 2.87 5.29 12.23
C GLY A 52 3.97 5.17 11.16
N MET A 53 3.82 4.27 10.18
CA MET A 53 4.78 4.11 9.09
C MET A 53 4.51 5.07 7.94
N SER A 54 5.58 5.63 7.34
CA SER A 54 5.48 6.17 5.98
C SER A 54 5.42 5.03 4.97
N TRP A 55 4.89 5.29 3.77
CA TRP A 55 4.79 4.26 2.74
C TRP A 55 4.87 4.83 1.31
N HIS A 56 5.25 3.99 0.36
CA HIS A 56 5.24 4.30 -1.07
C HIS A 56 4.61 3.15 -1.86
N TYR A 57 3.61 3.47 -2.69
CA TYR A 57 2.93 2.48 -3.51
C TYR A 57 3.82 2.06 -4.68
N TRP A 58 3.89 0.76 -4.93
CA TRP A 58 4.48 0.20 -6.13
C TRP A 58 3.35 -0.14 -7.11
N GLU A 59 3.20 0.53 -8.24
CA GLU A 59 3.91 1.75 -8.67
C GLU A 59 2.99 2.67 -9.46
N PHE A 60 3.54 3.68 -10.13
CA PHE A 60 2.77 4.76 -10.74
C PHE A 60 1.92 4.29 -11.92
N GLY A 61 2.48 3.63 -12.94
CA GLY A 61 1.81 3.51 -14.24
C GLY A 61 2.17 2.30 -15.12
N ALA A 62 2.82 1.29 -14.58
CA ALA A 62 3.15 0.05 -15.29
C ALA A 62 2.32 -1.14 -14.75
N GLY A 63 2.98 -2.26 -14.46
CA GLY A 63 2.32 -3.52 -14.10
C GLY A 63 1.49 -3.46 -12.82
N PHE A 64 1.74 -2.50 -11.94
CA PHE A 64 0.99 -2.31 -10.70
C PHE A 64 0.24 -0.97 -10.70
N GLY A 65 0.41 -0.17 -11.76
CA GLY A 65 0.02 1.23 -11.87
C GLY A 65 -1.34 1.59 -11.30
N VAL A 66 -1.35 2.61 -10.43
CA VAL A 66 -2.56 3.34 -10.03
C VAL A 66 -2.99 4.37 -11.10
N TYR A 67 -2.09 4.74 -12.00
CA TYR A 67 -2.33 5.60 -13.15
C TYR A 67 -2.29 4.78 -14.45
N ASP A 68 -3.08 5.16 -15.44
CA ASP A 68 -3.03 4.64 -16.80
C ASP A 68 -2.39 5.67 -17.73
N PRO A 69 -1.13 5.48 -18.15
CA PRO A 69 -0.46 6.43 -19.02
C PRO A 69 -1.06 6.52 -20.42
N ALA A 70 -1.72 5.47 -20.91
CA ALA A 70 -2.30 5.45 -22.25
C ALA A 70 -3.66 6.16 -22.26
N GLY A 71 -4.49 5.90 -21.24
CA GLY A 71 -5.77 6.59 -21.03
C GLY A 71 -5.62 8.00 -20.45
N GLN A 72 -4.44 8.34 -19.92
CA GLN A 72 -4.17 9.58 -19.19
C GLN A 72 -5.12 9.79 -17.99
N GLU A 73 -5.45 8.71 -17.29
CA GLU A 73 -6.44 8.71 -16.22
C GLU A 73 -6.00 7.89 -15.01
N TRP A 74 -6.57 8.20 -13.86
CA TRP A 74 -6.35 7.42 -12.64
C TRP A 74 -7.27 6.21 -12.62
N ARG A 75 -6.77 5.10 -12.09
CA ARG A 75 -7.60 3.97 -11.65
C ARG A 75 -8.24 4.37 -10.32
N VAL A 76 -9.36 5.08 -10.39
CA VAL A 76 -9.99 5.81 -9.26
C VAL A 76 -10.13 4.93 -8.02
N GLU A 77 -10.56 3.67 -8.16
CA GLU A 77 -10.75 2.78 -7.01
C GLU A 77 -9.44 2.44 -6.28
N LEU A 78 -8.32 2.31 -7.01
CA LEU A 78 -7.00 2.12 -6.43
C LEU A 78 -6.45 3.41 -5.83
N LEU A 79 -6.71 4.56 -6.47
CA LEU A 79 -6.34 5.87 -5.91
C LEU A 79 -7.05 6.11 -4.58
N ASP A 80 -8.35 5.84 -4.52
CA ASP A 80 -9.18 5.91 -3.31
C ASP A 80 -8.77 4.88 -2.23
N ALA A 81 -8.08 3.80 -2.61
CA ALA A 81 -7.50 2.85 -1.66
C ALA A 81 -6.22 3.40 -1.01
N LEU A 82 -5.47 4.25 -1.73
CA LEU A 82 -4.22 4.86 -1.27
C LEU A 82 -4.46 6.12 -0.43
N LEU A 83 -5.43 6.94 -0.80
CA LEU A 83 -5.70 8.20 -0.11
C LEU A 83 -6.60 7.98 1.13
N PRO A 84 -6.23 8.53 2.31
CA PRO A 84 -7.12 8.54 3.47
C PRO A 84 -8.37 9.37 3.18
N LYS A 85 -9.51 8.96 3.76
CA LYS A 85 -10.74 9.77 3.80
C LYS A 85 -10.85 10.50 5.13
#